data_AF-A0A8F1MAJ6-F1
#
_entry.id   AF-A0A8F1MAJ6-F1
#
_cell.length_a   1.000
_cell.length_b   1.000
_cell.length_c   1.000
_cell.angle_alpha   90.00
_cell.angle_beta   90.00
_cell.angle_gamma   90.00
#
_symmetry.space_group_name_H-M   'P 1'
#
loop_
_entity.id
_entity.type
_entity.pdbx_description
1 polymer ?
#
loop_
_entity_poly.entity_id
_entity_poly.type
_entity_poly.pdbx_seq_one_letter_code
_entity_poly.pdbx_strand_id
1 'polypeptide(L)' 'MNQVLQVKLKTLPRTPGVYFHKSASGEVIYVGKAAVLKNRVRQYFLYSRWLDA' A
#
# COMPACT_ATOMS: atom_id res chain seq x y z
N MET A 1 -2.55 -4.46 -12.27
CA MET A 1 -3.09 -3.95 -10.98
C MET A 1 -4.59 -4.22 -10.93
N ASN A 2 -5.12 -4.73 -9.82
CA ASN A 2 -6.56 -4.93 -9.63
C ASN A 2 -7.32 -3.59 -9.52
N GLN A 3 -8.51 -3.48 -10.14
CA GLN A 3 -9.32 -2.25 -10.17
C GLN A 3 -9.73 -1.77 -8.76
N VAL A 4 -10.06 -2.68 -7.85
CA VAL A 4 -10.40 -2.38 -6.45
C VAL A 4 -9.20 -1.77 -5.73
N LEU A 5 -8.00 -2.29 -5.99
CA LEU A 5 -6.77 -1.73 -5.39
C LEU A 5 -6.48 -0.33 -5.92
N GLN A 6 -6.70 -0.07 -7.21
CA GLN A 6 -6.54 1.27 -7.79
C GLN A 6 -7.45 2.31 -7.11
N VAL A 7 -8.71 1.95 -6.87
CA VAL A 7 -9.66 2.82 -6.16
C VAL A 7 -9.19 3.07 -4.73
N LYS A 8 -8.84 2.01 -3.99
CA LYS A 8 -8.32 2.13 -2.61
C LYS A 8 -7.08 3.03 -2.54
N LEU A 9 -6.14 2.89 -3.48
CA LEU A 9 -4.93 3.72 -3.53
C LEU A 9 -5.23 5.21 -3.77
N LYS A 10 -6.35 5.55 -4.43
CA LYS A 10 -6.80 6.94 -4.62
C LYS A 10 -7.40 7.53 -3.35
N THR A 11 -8.09 6.71 -2.54
CA THR A 11 -8.80 7.14 -1.33
C THR A 11 -7.96 7.11 -0.06
N LEU A 12 -6.67 6.73 -0.13
CA LEU A 12 -5.81 6.68 1.06
C LEU A 12 -5.64 8.07 1.72
N PRO A 13 -5.72 8.13 3.06
CA PRO A 13 -5.60 9.39 3.79
C PRO A 13 -4.15 9.90 3.83
N ARG A 14 -4.00 11.23 3.93
CA ARG A 14 -2.70 11.90 4.13
C ARG A 14 -2.40 12.13 5.62
N THR A 15 -2.65 11.12 6.44
CA THR A 15 -2.49 11.18 7.90
C THR A 15 -1.63 10.03 8.41
N PRO A 16 -1.14 10.10 9.65
CA PRO A 16 -0.49 8.98 10.31
C PRO A 16 -1.45 7.81 10.49
N GLY A 17 -0.90 6.59 10.49
CA GLY A 17 -1.68 5.40 10.78
C GLY A 17 -0.92 4.11 10.52
N VAL A 18 -1.67 3.00 10.58
CA VAL A 18 -1.20 1.63 10.38
C VAL A 18 -1.88 1.04 9.15
N TYR A 19 -1.17 0.24 8.38
CA TYR A 19 -1.68 -0.50 7.22
C TYR A 19 -1.33 -1.98 7.30
N PHE A 20 -2.12 -2.80 6.62
CA PHE A 20 -2.01 -4.24 6.58
C PHE A 20 -1.85 -4.70 5.12
N HIS A 21 -0.83 -5.52 4.85
CA HIS A 21 -0.86 -6.36 3.65
C HIS A 21 -1.50 -7.68 4.02
N LYS A 22 -2.42 -8.12 3.16
CA LYS A 22 -3.14 -9.37 3.31
C LYS A 22 -2.78 -10.31 2.16
N SER A 23 -2.70 -11.60 2.44
CA SER A 23 -2.60 -12.65 1.43
C SER A 23 -3.87 -12.68 0.56
N ALA A 24 -3.85 -13.48 -0.50
CA ALA A 24 -5.04 -13.72 -1.32
C ALA A 24 -6.20 -14.35 -0.52
N SER A 25 -5.92 -15.11 0.55
CA SER A 25 -6.92 -15.68 1.46
C SER A 25 -7.41 -14.71 2.53
N GLY A 26 -6.83 -13.50 2.63
CA GLY A 26 -7.22 -12.46 3.58
C GLY A 26 -6.44 -12.47 4.91
N GLU A 27 -5.52 -13.41 5.08
CA GLU A 27 -4.60 -13.47 6.23
C GLU A 27 -3.67 -12.25 6.24
N VAL A 28 -3.42 -11.67 7.41
CA VAL A 28 -2.47 -10.55 7.54
C VAL A 28 -1.04 -11.09 7.47
N ILE A 29 -0.30 -10.70 6.45
CA ILE A 29 1.08 -11.13 6.22
C ILE A 29 2.13 -10.07 6.56
N TYR A 30 1.71 -8.80 6.68
CA TYR A 30 2.58 -7.71 7.08
C TYR A 30 1.77 -6.55 7.67
N VAL A 31 2.35 -5.91 8.69
CA VAL A 31 1.81 -4.70 9.31
C VAL A 31 2.88 -3.61 9.25
N GLY A 32 2.51 -2.42 8.80
CA GLY A 32 3.40 -1.27 8.79
C GLY A 32 2.73 -0.02 9.35
N LYS A 33 3.53 0.88 9.90
CA LYS A 33 3.09 2.23 10.30
C LYS A 33 3.68 3.28 9.35
N ALA A 34 3.01 4.42 9.23
CA ALA A 34 3.51 5.56 8.47
C ALA A 34 3.02 6.88 9.07
N ALA A 35 3.82 7.93 8.94
CA ALA A 35 3.37 9.31 9.20
C ALA A 35 2.38 9.80 8.13
N VAL A 36 2.46 9.27 6.91
CA VAL A 36 1.51 9.55 5.82
C VAL A 36 1.20 8.25 5.07
N LEU A 37 0.03 7.67 5.34
CA LEU A 37 -0.40 6.40 4.75
C LEU A 37 -0.42 6.42 3.22
N LYS A 38 -0.95 7.48 2.60
CA LYS A 38 -1.00 7.65 1.14
C LYS A 38 0.36 7.49 0.46
N ASN A 39 1.42 8.08 1.02
CA ASN A 39 2.75 8.01 0.43
C ASN A 39 3.36 6.63 0.62
N ARG A 40 3.29 6.10 1.85
CA ARG A 40 3.93 4.83 2.19
C ARG A 40 3.34 3.65 1.41
N VAL A 41 2.01 3.54 1.38
CA VAL A 41 1.34 2.41 0.73
C VAL A 41 1.54 2.46 -0.78
N ARG A 42 1.50 3.65 -1.41
CA ARG A 42 1.70 3.79 -2.87
C ARG A 42 3.08 3.34 -3.34
N GLN A 43 4.12 3.47 -2.52
CA GLN A 43 5.48 3.06 -2.90
C GLN A 43 5.59 1.57 -3.27
N TYR A 44 4.73 0.71 -2.71
CA TYR A 44 4.71 -0.73 -3.04
C TYR A 44 4.12 -1.03 -4.42
N PHE A 45 3.46 -0.06 -5.04
CA PHE A 45 2.71 -0.23 -6.28
C PHE A 45 3.28 0.62 -7.45
N LEU A 46 4.40 1.30 -7.22
CA LEU A 46 5.13 2.02 -8.26
C LEU A 46 6.13 1.06 -8.93
N TYR A 47 6.06 0.97 -10.26
CA TYR A 47 6.86 0.05 -11.07
C TYR A 47 8.34 0.42 -11.14
N SER A 48 8.66 1.72 -11.09
CA SER A 48 10.01 2.23 -11.34
C SER A 48 11.05 1.90 -10.27
N ARG A 49 10.65 1.33 -9.13
CA ARG A 49 11.59 1.05 -8.03
C ARG A 49 12.23 -0.34 -8.11
N TRP A 50 11.80 -1.19 -9.04
CA TRP A 50 12.31 -2.55 -9.22
C TRP A 50 13.35 -2.66 -10.36
N LEU A 51 13.59 -1.57 -11.11
CA LEU A 51 14.52 -1.54 -12.25
C LEU A 51 15.93 -1.03 -11.89
N ASP A 52 16.11 -0.51 -10.67
CA ASP A 52 17.38 0.04 -10.18
C ASP A 52 18.12 -0.92 -9.22
N ALA A 53 17.76 -2.21 -9.20
CA ALA A 53 18.31 -3.24 -8.32
C ALA A 53 19.06 -4.32 -9.09
#